data_AF-A0A1S9J6J4-F1
#
_entry.id   AF-A0A1S9J6J4-F1
#
_cell.length_a   1.000
_cell.length_b   1.000
_cell.length_c   1.000
_cell.angle_alpha   90.00
_cell.angle_beta   90.00
_cell.angle_gamma   90.00
#
_symmetry.space_group_name_H-M   'P 1'
#
loop_
_entity.id
_entity.type
_entity.pdbx_description
1 polymer ?
#
loop_
_entity_poly.entity_id
_entity_poly.type
_entity_poly.pdbx_seq_one_letter_code
_entity_poly.pdbx_strand_id
1 'polypeptide(L)'
;MLDRILSIRKSRANRLRESMAKINSQIKEVDGKLDDCEQSIKESIASKQAYCASLVNLDKVSLYKYQIKNNAFDEQKQRLYEKKSALSKEKRSLLDSQKRTKENLQHVNKSVEKLSFAIKEHYFD
;
A
#
# COMPACT_ATOMS: atom_id res chain seq x y z
N MET A 1 -40.24 8.08 11.69
CA MET A 1 -39.59 7.12 10.73
C MET A 1 -38.31 7.70 10.14
N LEU A 2 -38.30 8.96 9.70
CA LEU A 2 -37.14 9.64 9.12
C LEU A 2 -35.95 9.76 10.08
N ASP A 3 -36.16 10.03 11.37
CA ASP A 3 -35.07 10.10 12.36
C ASP A 3 -34.29 8.79 12.49
N ARG A 4 -35.00 7.65 12.44
CA ARG A 4 -34.38 6.32 12.44
C ARG A 4 -33.52 6.10 11.20
N ILE A 5 -34.02 6.50 10.03
CA ILE A 5 -33.27 6.42 8.76
C ILE A 5 -32.03 7.32 8.82
N LEU A 6 -32.16 8.54 9.33
CA LEU A 6 -31.05 9.46 9.51
C LEU A 6 -29.98 8.86 10.44
N SER A 7 -30.38 8.27 11.57
CA SER A 7 -29.48 7.59 12.50
C SER A 7 -28.69 6.45 11.83
N ILE A 8 -29.38 5.60 11.04
CA ILE A 8 -28.74 4.52 10.27
C ILE A 8 -27.73 5.09 9.27
N ARG A 9 -28.06 6.18 8.58
CA ARG A 9 -27.18 6.82 7.59
C ARG A 9 -25.94 7.45 8.26
N LYS A 10 -26.10 8.11 9.41
CA LYS A 10 -24.98 8.63 10.22
C LYS A 10 -24.07 7.50 10.71
N SER A 11 -24.64 6.41 11.21
CA SER A 11 -23.88 5.21 11.61
C SER A 11 -23.10 4.61 10.43
N ARG A 12 -23.71 4.52 9.24
CA ARG A 12 -23.00 4.08 8.03
C ARG A 12 -21.86 5.02 7.65
N ALA A 13 -22.04 6.33 7.74
CA ALA A 13 -20.97 7.30 7.48
C ALA A 13 -19.79 7.10 8.45
N ASN A 14 -20.04 6.87 9.74
CA ASN A 14 -19.00 6.59 10.73
C ASN A 14 -18.20 5.33 10.39
N ARG A 15 -18.88 4.23 10.08
CA ARG A 15 -18.20 2.98 9.66
C ARG A 15 -17.35 3.16 8.41
N LEU A 16 -17.81 3.97 7.45
CA LEU A 16 -17.02 4.30 6.25
C LEU A 16 -15.79 5.15 6.60
N ARG A 17 -15.88 6.09 7.56
CA ARG A 17 -14.71 6.86 8.05
C ARG A 17 -13.70 5.96 8.76
N GLU A 18 -14.16 5.04 9.59
CA GLU A 18 -13.30 4.05 10.26
C GLU A 18 -12.60 3.13 9.24
N SER A 19 -13.34 2.65 8.24
CA SER A 19 -12.78 1.85 7.15
C SER A 19 -11.74 2.64 6.36
N MET A 20 -12.00 3.92 6.07
CA MET A 20 -11.05 4.81 5.42
C MET A 20 -9.76 4.98 6.24
N ALA A 21 -9.88 5.18 7.55
CA ALA A 21 -8.72 5.29 8.44
C ALA A 21 -7.87 4.01 8.44
N LYS A 22 -8.50 2.83 8.45
CA LYS A 22 -7.81 1.53 8.33
C LYS A 22 -7.08 1.39 7.00
N ILE A 23 -7.74 1.70 5.87
CA ILE A 23 -7.11 1.66 4.55
C ILE A 23 -5.91 2.61 4.49
N ASN A 24 -6.03 3.82 5.02
CA ASN A 24 -4.92 4.79 5.08
C ASN A 24 -3.73 4.27 5.89
N SER A 25 -4.00 3.59 7.02
CA SER A 25 -2.94 2.97 7.83
C SER A 25 -2.22 1.87 7.05
N GLN A 26 -2.96 1.02 6.34
CA GLN A 26 -2.38 -0.05 5.53
C GLN A 26 -1.54 0.50 4.36
N ILE A 27 -1.99 1.58 3.72
CA ILE A 27 -1.20 2.24 2.65
C ILE A 27 0.14 2.72 3.22
N LYS A 28 0.15 3.38 4.39
CA LYS A 28 1.39 3.84 5.03
C LYS A 28 2.33 2.68 5.37
N GLU A 29 1.78 1.56 5.83
CA GLU A 29 2.57 0.35 6.11
C GLU A 29 3.22 -0.22 4.84
N VAL A 30 2.46 -0.30 3.74
CA VAL A 30 2.98 -0.76 2.45
C VAL A 30 4.03 0.21 1.90
N ASP A 31 3.86 1.51 2.10
CA ASP A 31 4.86 2.52 1.73
C ASP A 31 6.19 2.29 2.46
N GLY A 32 6.16 2.09 3.78
CA GLY A 32 7.38 1.75 4.54
C GLY A 32 8.05 0.46 4.03
N LYS A 33 7.25 -0.59 3.74
CA LYS A 33 7.78 -1.84 3.16
C LYS A 33 8.40 -1.65 1.78
N LEU A 34 7.87 -0.72 0.97
CA LEU A 34 8.43 -0.39 -0.35
C LEU A 34 9.76 0.33 -0.19
N ASP A 35 9.85 1.30 0.72
CA ASP A 35 11.10 2.02 1.01
C ASP A 35 12.20 1.06 1.50
N ASP A 36 11.87 0.16 2.44
CA ASP A 36 12.78 -0.88 2.92
C ASP A 36 13.25 -1.81 1.78
N CYS A 37 12.32 -2.17 0.88
CA CYS A 37 12.63 -3.01 -0.27
C CYS A 37 13.55 -2.29 -1.27
N GLU A 38 13.34 -1.00 -1.50
CA GLU A 38 14.22 -0.19 -2.35
C GLU A 38 15.62 -0.04 -1.77
N GLN A 39 15.70 0.16 -0.45
CA GLN A 39 16.98 0.18 0.25
C GLN A 39 17.72 -1.16 0.13
N SER A 40 17.01 -2.27 0.35
CA SER A 40 17.56 -3.63 0.18
C SER A 40 18.08 -3.87 -1.26
N ILE A 41 17.39 -3.35 -2.28
CA ILE A 41 17.84 -3.43 -3.68
C ILE A 41 19.14 -2.66 -3.88
N LYS A 42 19.23 -1.43 -3.35
CA LYS A 42 20.44 -0.60 -3.44
C LYS A 42 21.63 -1.29 -2.78
N GLU A 43 21.44 -1.83 -1.57
CA GLU A 43 22.47 -2.55 -0.83
C GLU A 43 22.93 -3.83 -1.53
N SER A 44 22.00 -4.59 -2.11
CA SER A 44 22.33 -5.79 -2.89
C SER A 44 23.15 -5.44 -4.13
N ILE A 45 22.81 -4.36 -4.84
CA ILE A 45 23.57 -3.87 -6.01
C ILE A 45 24.99 -3.44 -5.59
N ALA A 46 25.10 -2.63 -4.53
CA ALA A 46 26.39 -2.18 -4.02
C ALA A 46 27.27 -3.35 -3.57
N SER A 47 26.68 -4.33 -2.87
CA SER A 47 27.36 -5.55 -2.45
C SER A 47 27.87 -6.37 -3.64
N LYS A 48 27.07 -6.50 -4.70
CA LYS A 48 27.48 -7.17 -5.94
C LYS A 48 28.64 -6.43 -6.60
N GLN A 49 28.58 -5.09 -6.68
CA GLN A 49 29.66 -4.28 -7.27
C GLN A 49 30.97 -4.40 -6.48
N ALA A 50 30.92 -4.29 -5.16
CA ALA A 50 32.09 -4.48 -4.30
C ALA A 50 32.67 -5.89 -4.44
N TYR A 51 31.80 -6.89 -4.55
CA TYR A 51 32.21 -8.27 -4.80
C TYR A 51 32.92 -8.42 -6.15
N CYS A 52 32.37 -7.87 -7.24
CA CYS A 52 32.99 -7.89 -8.56
C CYS A 52 34.32 -7.11 -8.59
N ALA A 53 34.43 -6.00 -7.86
CA ALA A 53 35.66 -5.23 -7.76
C ALA A 53 36.79 -6.00 -7.05
N SER A 54 36.46 -6.92 -6.14
CA SER A 54 37.45 -7.76 -5.43
C SER A 54 38.15 -8.80 -6.33
N LEU A 55 37.75 -8.91 -7.61
CA LEU A 55 38.15 -10.01 -8.49
C LEU A 55 39.53 -9.87 -9.16
N VAL A 56 40.27 -8.80 -8.92
CA VAL A 56 41.36 -8.33 -9.81
C VAL A 56 42.53 -9.33 -9.99
N ASN A 57 42.68 -10.39 -9.17
CA ASN A 57 43.82 -11.32 -9.28
C ASN A 57 43.49 -12.80 -8.97
N LEU A 58 42.35 -13.32 -9.44
CA LEU A 58 41.89 -14.66 -9.04
C LEU A 58 42.27 -15.79 -10.01
N ASP A 59 42.59 -16.95 -9.44
CA ASP A 59 42.82 -18.20 -10.17
C ASP A 59 41.50 -18.86 -10.68
N LYS A 60 41.61 -19.94 -11.45
CA LYS A 60 40.45 -20.66 -12.05
C LYS A 60 39.51 -21.31 -11.02
N VAL A 61 40.02 -21.89 -9.94
CA VAL A 61 39.19 -22.54 -8.90
C VAL A 61 38.42 -21.47 -8.13
N SER A 62 39.10 -20.38 -7.85
CA SER A 62 38.55 -19.15 -7.32
C SER A 62 37.40 -18.68 -8.22
N LEU A 63 37.63 -18.47 -9.53
CA LEU A 63 36.60 -18.00 -10.49
C LEU A 63 35.28 -18.80 -10.44
N TYR A 64 35.34 -20.13 -10.31
CA TYR A 64 34.12 -20.95 -10.20
C TYR A 64 33.32 -20.65 -8.93
N LYS A 65 33.98 -20.53 -7.77
CA LYS A 65 33.33 -20.11 -6.52
C LYS A 65 32.74 -18.69 -6.66
N TYR A 66 33.39 -17.83 -7.43
CA TYR A 66 32.86 -16.50 -7.72
C TYR A 66 31.57 -16.53 -8.53
N GLN A 67 31.51 -17.37 -9.56
CA GLN A 67 30.32 -17.53 -10.39
C GLN A 67 29.09 -17.93 -9.55
N ILE A 68 29.25 -18.87 -8.61
CA ILE A 68 28.17 -19.31 -7.72
C ILE A 68 27.61 -18.14 -6.90
N LYS A 69 28.49 -17.37 -6.25
CA LYS A 69 28.06 -16.23 -5.43
C LYS A 69 27.51 -15.07 -6.28
N ASN A 70 28.02 -14.88 -7.50
CA ASN A 70 27.47 -13.92 -8.45
C ASN A 70 26.02 -14.27 -8.84
N ASN A 71 25.76 -15.55 -9.13
CA ASN A 71 24.40 -16.05 -9.39
C ASN A 71 23.49 -15.85 -8.18
N ALA A 72 23.99 -16.06 -6.96
CA ALA A 72 23.23 -15.80 -5.74
C ALA A 72 22.81 -14.31 -5.59
N PHE A 73 23.68 -13.37 -6.00
CA PHE A 73 23.30 -11.95 -6.05
C PHE A 73 22.20 -11.68 -7.09
N ASP A 74 22.26 -12.33 -8.25
CA ASP A 74 21.22 -12.18 -9.28
C ASP A 74 19.88 -12.75 -8.83
N GLU A 75 19.87 -13.91 -8.18
CA GLU A 75 18.67 -14.48 -7.56
C GLU A 75 18.11 -13.57 -6.46
N GLN A 76 18.97 -13.04 -5.57
CA GLN A 76 18.54 -12.12 -4.52
C GLN A 76 17.91 -10.86 -5.12
N LYS A 77 18.56 -10.28 -6.14
CA LYS A 77 18.06 -9.11 -6.86
C LYS A 77 16.68 -9.41 -7.46
N GLN A 78 16.52 -10.54 -8.15
CA GLN A 78 15.25 -10.94 -8.74
C GLN A 78 14.14 -11.05 -7.70
N ARG A 79 14.40 -11.74 -6.57
CA ARG A 79 13.44 -11.86 -5.45
C ARG A 79 13.02 -10.51 -4.87
N LEU A 80 13.95 -9.57 -4.76
CA LEU A 80 13.65 -8.21 -4.28
C LEU A 80 12.77 -7.44 -5.28
N TYR A 81 13.01 -7.55 -6.58
CA TYR A 81 12.16 -6.93 -7.60
C TYR A 81 10.75 -7.53 -7.63
N GLU A 82 10.63 -8.85 -7.47
CA GLU A 82 9.34 -9.53 -7.35
C GLU A 82 8.57 -9.08 -6.11
N LYS A 83 9.25 -8.99 -4.96
CA LYS A 83 8.68 -8.44 -3.72
C LYS A 83 8.19 -7.00 -3.90
N LYS A 84 9.01 -6.12 -4.51
CA LYS A 84 8.63 -4.73 -4.82
C LYS A 84 7.41 -4.68 -5.74
N SER A 85 7.35 -5.55 -6.75
CA SER A 85 6.21 -5.65 -7.67
C SER A 85 4.93 -6.08 -6.95
N ALA A 86 5.00 -7.07 -6.06
CA ALA A 86 3.88 -7.52 -5.24
C ALA A 86 3.34 -6.40 -4.33
N LEU A 87 4.24 -5.72 -3.59
CA LEU A 87 3.88 -4.59 -2.73
C LEU A 87 3.25 -3.44 -3.54
N SER A 88 3.76 -3.17 -4.75
CA SER A 88 3.20 -2.14 -5.64
C SER A 88 1.78 -2.48 -6.10
N LYS A 89 1.49 -3.77 -6.37
CA LYS A 89 0.14 -4.24 -6.70
C LYS A 89 -0.80 -4.13 -5.49
N GLU A 90 -0.33 -4.48 -4.30
CA GLU A 90 -1.08 -4.33 -3.05
C GLU A 90 -1.45 -2.86 -2.80
N LYS A 91 -0.48 -1.95 -2.89
CA LYS A 91 -0.71 -0.50 -2.76
C LYS A 91 -1.78 -0.01 -3.72
N ARG A 92 -1.71 -0.43 -5.00
CA ARG A 92 -2.71 -0.04 -6.01
C ARG A 92 -4.12 -0.51 -5.62
N SER A 93 -4.26 -1.76 -5.18
CA SER A 93 -5.54 -2.30 -4.71
C SER A 93 -6.11 -1.52 -3.51
N LEU A 94 -5.24 -1.14 -2.57
CA LEU A 94 -5.63 -0.31 -1.42
C LEU A 94 -6.08 1.10 -1.86
N LEU A 95 -5.39 1.73 -2.80
CA LEU A 95 -5.78 3.04 -3.34
C LEU A 95 -7.12 2.98 -4.07
N ASP A 96 -7.39 1.91 -4.82
CA ASP A 96 -8.69 1.70 -5.46
C ASP A 96 -9.80 1.52 -4.42
N SER A 97 -9.53 0.78 -3.34
CA SER A 97 -10.45 0.62 -2.21
C SER A 97 -10.72 1.92 -1.47
N GLN A 98 -9.68 2.73 -1.27
CA GLN A 98 -9.74 4.05 -0.66
C GLN A 98 -10.65 4.98 -1.50
N LYS A 99 -10.46 4.99 -2.82
CA LYS A 99 -11.27 5.79 -3.76
C LYS A 99 -12.74 5.41 -3.68
N ARG A 100 -13.08 4.12 -3.77
CA ARG A 100 -14.47 3.64 -3.65
C ARG A 100 -15.08 4.00 -2.30
N THR A 101 -14.31 3.86 -1.21
CA THR A 101 -14.77 4.21 0.14
C THR A 101 -15.05 5.72 0.26
N LYS A 102 -14.21 6.56 -0.34
CA LYS A 102 -14.39 8.02 -0.40
C LYS A 102 -15.67 8.40 -1.13
N GLU A 103 -15.89 7.85 -2.32
CA GLU A 103 -17.08 8.10 -3.14
C GLU A 103 -18.36 7.66 -2.40
N ASN A 104 -18.33 6.48 -1.79
CA ASN A 104 -19.43 5.98 -0.97
C ASN A 104 -19.73 6.90 0.23
N LEU A 105 -18.69 7.38 0.92
CA LEU A 105 -18.85 8.30 2.04
C LEU A 105 -19.46 9.63 1.60
N GLN A 106 -19.02 10.18 0.47
CA GLN A 106 -19.61 11.40 -0.11
C GLN A 106 -21.10 11.20 -0.43
N HIS A 107 -21.46 10.09 -1.05
CA HIS A 107 -22.86 9.77 -1.35
C HIS A 107 -23.71 9.63 -0.07
N VAL A 108 -23.19 8.94 0.95
CA VAL A 108 -23.89 8.80 2.24
C VAL A 108 -24.04 10.15 2.94
N ASN A 109 -23.01 11.00 2.94
CA ASN A 109 -23.09 12.34 3.54
C ASN A 109 -24.14 13.22 2.85
N LYS A 110 -24.19 13.23 1.51
CA LYS A 110 -25.25 13.91 0.76
C LYS A 110 -26.65 13.42 1.15
N SER A 111 -26.81 12.11 1.37
CA SER A 111 -28.07 11.54 1.85
C SER A 111 -28.40 11.95 3.29
N VAL A 112 -27.40 12.06 4.17
CA VAL A 112 -27.56 12.55 5.54
C VAL A 112 -28.00 14.01 5.56
N GLU A 113 -27.40 14.86 4.72
CA GLU A 113 -27.75 16.28 4.58
C GLU A 113 -29.20 16.44 4.13
N LYS A 114 -29.60 15.77 3.04
CA LYS A 114 -30.98 15.80 2.54
C LYS A 114 -32.01 15.36 3.58
N LEU A 115 -31.75 14.27 4.30
CA LEU A 115 -32.63 13.78 5.35
C LEU A 115 -32.68 14.74 6.53
N SER A 116 -31.55 15.33 6.93
CA SER A 116 -31.50 16.30 8.02
C SER A 116 -32.27 17.56 7.68
N PHE A 117 -32.23 18.00 6.42
CA PHE A 117 -32.99 19.15 5.93
C PHE A 117 -34.49 18.87 5.93
N ALA A 118 -34.93 17.76 5.32
CA ALA A 118 -36.35 17.38 5.28
C ALA A 118 -36.96 17.18 6.68
N ILE A 119 -36.17 16.62 7.61
CA ILE A 119 -36.56 16.53 9.01
C ILE A 119 -36.80 17.93 9.57
N LYS A 120 -35.85 18.86 9.43
CA LYS A 120 -36.00 20.24 9.94
C LYS A 120 -37.25 20.92 9.37
N GLU A 121 -37.47 20.90 8.06
CA GLU A 121 -38.66 21.52 7.45
C GLU A 121 -39.96 20.98 8.06
N HIS A 122 -40.11 19.67 8.22
CA HIS A 122 -41.29 19.06 8.83
C HIS A 122 -41.45 19.34 10.35
N TYR A 123 -40.42 19.83 11.04
CA TYR A 123 -40.52 20.26 12.45
C TYR A 123 -40.80 21.78 12.57
N PHE A 124 -40.77 22.53 11.47
CA PHE A 124 -41.06 23.97 11.42
C PHE A 124 -42.41 24.31 10.74
N ASP A 125 -43.12 23.30 10.23
CA ASP A 125 -44.55 23.34 9.85
C ASP A 125 -45.44 22.91 11.03
#